data_AF-A0A3N5YSN4-F1
#
_entry.id   AF-A0A3N5YSN4-F1
#
_cell.length_a   1.000
_cell.length_b   1.000
_cell.length_c   1.000
_cell.angle_alpha   90.00
_cell.angle_beta   90.00
_cell.angle_gamma   90.00
#
_symmetry.space_group_name_H-M   'P 1'
#
loop_
_entity.id
_entity.type
_entity.pdbx_description
1 polymer ?
#
loop_
_entity_poly.entity_id
_entity_poly.type
_entity_poly.pdbx_seq_one_letter_code
_entity_poly.pdbx_strand_id
1 'polypeptide(L)'
;MDRHFLEFWGNLLLSTAAGQRQVEEFARWMEKGMRGVAEMEAMFRRAYGFGSEGREDAETLNKARTTFEQAYRAYLDALGVVPKSDYLKLQEQCAELRRKVQEQEATLRKLQLELSRSQMAQGDAVRGFQNLIDVQCRQFSELTESFSRLLAAPPT
;
A
#
# COMPACT_ATOMS: atom_id res chain seq x y z
N MET A 1 15.04 -27.54 -8.47
CA MET A 1 15.53 -27.97 -7.14
C MET A 1 16.77 -28.81 -7.31
N ASP A 2 17.75 -28.65 -6.43
CA ASP A 2 19.04 -29.37 -6.43
C ASP A 2 18.99 -30.56 -5.45
N ARG A 3 19.71 -31.64 -5.75
CA ARG A 3 19.86 -32.81 -4.88
C ARG A 3 20.48 -32.43 -3.53
N HIS A 4 21.50 -31.57 -3.53
CA HIS A 4 22.16 -31.13 -2.31
C HIS A 4 21.19 -30.36 -1.38
N PHE A 5 20.31 -29.56 -1.96
CA PHE A 5 19.24 -28.87 -1.24
C PHE A 5 18.25 -29.85 -0.59
N LEU A 6 17.82 -30.90 -1.31
CA LEU A 6 16.92 -31.91 -0.77
C LEU A 6 17.58 -32.75 0.33
N GLU A 7 18.85 -33.06 0.19
CA GLU A 7 19.64 -33.77 1.20
C GLU A 7 19.79 -32.91 2.47
N PHE A 8 20.07 -31.62 2.31
CA PHE A 8 20.05 -30.66 3.42
C PHE A 8 18.68 -30.63 4.11
N TRP A 9 17.59 -30.51 3.36
CA TRP A 9 16.24 -30.48 3.93
C TRP A 9 15.85 -31.78 4.61
N GLY A 10 16.19 -32.92 4.03
CA GLY A 10 15.96 -34.22 4.66
C GLY A 10 16.68 -34.33 5.99
N ASN A 11 17.96 -33.95 6.04
CA ASN A 11 18.73 -33.95 7.27
C ASN A 11 18.16 -32.96 8.30
N LEU A 12 17.76 -31.75 7.87
CA LEU A 12 17.17 -30.73 8.75
C LEU A 12 15.83 -31.19 9.36
N LEU A 13 14.98 -31.86 8.58
CA LEU A 13 13.69 -32.36 9.07
C LEU A 13 13.89 -33.56 10.01
N LEU A 14 14.82 -34.46 9.70
CA LEU A 14 15.17 -35.58 10.58
C LEU A 14 15.79 -35.10 11.90
N SER A 15 16.63 -34.07 11.82
CA SER A 15 17.25 -33.49 13.01
C SER A 15 16.22 -32.71 13.83
N THR A 16 15.29 -32.00 13.18
CA THR A 16 14.17 -31.31 13.85
C THR A 16 13.25 -32.28 14.58
N ALA A 17 13.03 -33.47 14.02
CA ALA A 17 12.29 -34.54 14.71
C ALA A 17 13.00 -35.02 15.99
N ALA A 18 14.32 -34.81 16.10
CA ALA A 18 15.10 -35.06 17.30
C ALA A 18 15.12 -33.87 18.29
N GLY A 19 14.65 -32.66 17.91
CA GLY A 19 14.52 -31.51 18.81
C GLY A 19 14.06 -30.18 18.16
N GLN A 20 13.21 -29.42 18.87
CA GLN A 20 12.56 -28.18 18.40
C GLN A 20 13.54 -27.00 18.12
N ARG A 21 14.73 -27.04 18.72
CA ARG A 21 15.75 -25.96 18.68
C ARG A 21 16.30 -25.70 17.27
N GLN A 22 16.34 -26.71 16.41
CA GLN A 22 16.98 -26.59 15.10
C GLN A 22 16.16 -25.80 14.07
N VAL A 23 14.84 -25.72 14.23
CA VAL A 23 13.99 -24.86 13.38
C VAL A 23 14.25 -23.39 13.68
N GLU A 24 14.39 -23.03 14.95
CA GLU A 24 14.73 -21.66 15.36
C GLU A 24 16.14 -21.26 14.95
N GLU A 25 17.08 -22.21 15.02
CA GLU A 25 18.44 -22.00 14.53
C GLU A 25 18.51 -21.87 13.02
N PHE A 26 17.71 -22.64 12.28
CA PHE A 26 17.54 -22.49 10.84
C PHE A 26 16.94 -21.13 10.48
N ALA A 27 15.85 -20.72 11.14
CA ALA A 27 15.23 -19.41 10.91
C ALA A 27 16.22 -18.25 11.16
N ARG A 28 16.98 -18.32 12.26
CA ARG A 28 18.05 -17.35 12.57
C ARG A 28 19.19 -17.38 11.55
N TRP A 29 19.57 -18.56 11.07
CA TRP A 29 20.61 -18.72 10.05
C TRP A 29 20.16 -18.11 8.71
N MET A 30 18.91 -18.31 8.31
CA MET A 30 18.31 -17.69 7.12
C MET A 30 18.26 -16.16 7.25
N GLU A 31 17.84 -15.64 8.40
CA GLU A 31 17.77 -14.20 8.66
C GLU A 31 19.15 -13.51 8.61
N LYS A 32 20.19 -14.20 9.10
CA LYS A 32 21.58 -13.69 9.11
C LYS A 32 22.35 -13.96 7.82
N GLY A 33 21.68 -14.35 6.72
CA GLY A 33 22.32 -14.56 5.41
C GLY A 33 23.19 -15.83 5.35
N MET A 34 22.72 -16.91 5.97
CA MET A 34 23.37 -18.23 5.96
C MET A 34 24.80 -18.18 6.53
N ARG A 35 25.04 -17.37 7.56
CA ARG A 35 26.31 -17.25 8.28
C ARG A 35 26.07 -17.25 9.79
N GLY A 36 27.05 -17.75 10.55
CA GLY A 36 27.10 -17.54 12.00
C GLY A 36 26.25 -18.49 12.86
N VAL A 37 25.76 -19.60 12.29
CA VAL A 37 25.19 -20.72 13.06
C VAL A 37 25.97 -21.97 12.69
N ALA A 38 26.90 -22.37 13.56
CA ALA A 38 27.90 -23.40 13.28
C ALA A 38 27.28 -24.75 12.88
N GLU A 39 26.17 -25.13 13.51
CA GLU A 39 25.46 -26.38 13.22
C GLU A 39 24.81 -26.37 11.83
N MET A 40 24.14 -25.27 11.46
CA MET A 40 23.53 -25.11 10.13
C MET A 40 24.58 -24.98 9.03
N GLU A 41 25.69 -24.28 9.31
CA GLU A 41 26.82 -24.18 8.40
C GLU A 41 27.49 -25.54 8.17
N ALA A 42 27.62 -26.37 9.20
CA ALA A 42 28.16 -27.72 9.08
C ALA A 42 27.23 -28.63 8.25
N MET A 43 25.91 -28.56 8.46
CA MET A 43 24.94 -29.31 7.66
C MET A 43 24.93 -28.87 6.19
N PHE A 44 24.98 -27.57 5.93
CA PHE A 44 25.11 -27.02 4.59
C PHE A 44 26.40 -27.51 3.92
N ARG A 45 27.54 -27.40 4.61
CA ARG A 45 28.83 -27.87 4.09
C ARG A 45 28.77 -29.34 3.72
N ARG A 46 28.26 -30.19 4.61
CA ARG A 46 28.12 -31.63 4.37
C ARG A 46 27.23 -31.92 3.16
N ALA A 47 26.08 -31.25 3.05
CA ALA A 47 25.15 -31.46 1.95
C ALA A 47 25.74 -31.08 0.59
N TYR A 48 26.57 -30.03 0.54
CA TYR A 48 27.25 -29.56 -0.68
C TYR A 48 28.65 -30.18 -0.89
N GLY A 49 29.05 -31.14 -0.06
CA GLY A 49 30.34 -31.83 -0.20
C GLY A 49 31.56 -31.00 0.20
N PHE A 50 31.35 -29.91 0.93
CA PHE A 50 32.40 -29.08 1.51
C PHE A 50 32.98 -29.75 2.77
N GLY A 51 34.31 -29.70 2.90
CA GLY A 51 35.02 -30.23 4.06
C GLY A 51 34.82 -29.36 5.29
N SER A 52 34.93 -29.95 6.48
CA SER A 52 34.81 -29.22 7.76
C SER A 52 35.92 -28.20 8.01
N GLU A 53 37.00 -28.23 7.22
CA GLU A 53 38.23 -27.44 7.43
C GLU A 53 38.36 -26.18 6.55
N GLY A 54 37.31 -25.78 5.82
CA GLY A 54 37.22 -24.44 5.22
C GLY A 54 38.33 -24.10 4.20
N ARG A 55 38.72 -25.07 3.37
CA ARG A 55 39.68 -24.86 2.26
C ARG A 55 39.02 -24.54 0.92
N GLU A 56 37.71 -24.30 0.89
CA GLU A 56 37.04 -23.99 -0.37
C GLU A 56 37.25 -22.53 -0.79
N ASP A 57 37.47 -22.34 -2.09
CA ASP A 57 37.51 -21.00 -2.68
C ASP A 57 36.20 -20.25 -2.39
N ALA A 58 36.33 -18.98 -2.01
CA ALA A 58 35.20 -18.13 -1.67
C ALA A 58 34.16 -18.04 -2.80
N GLU A 59 34.58 -18.18 -4.07
CA GLU A 59 33.67 -18.25 -5.22
C GLU A 59 32.78 -19.49 -5.19
N THR A 60 33.34 -20.67 -4.92
CA THR A 60 32.62 -21.95 -4.93
C THR A 60 31.58 -21.97 -3.82
N LEU A 61 31.94 -21.42 -2.66
CA LEU A 61 31.06 -21.28 -1.51
C LEU A 61 29.92 -20.28 -1.80
N ASN A 62 30.22 -19.16 -2.47
CA ASN A 62 29.21 -18.20 -2.89
C ASN A 62 28.26 -18.78 -3.96
N LYS A 63 28.77 -19.57 -4.92
CA LYS A 63 27.94 -20.26 -5.92
C LYS A 63 26.99 -21.28 -5.28
N ALA A 64 27.46 -22.03 -4.30
CA ALA A 64 26.60 -22.97 -3.57
C ALA A 64 25.51 -22.24 -2.75
N ARG A 65 25.85 -21.10 -2.13
CA ARG A 65 24.88 -20.25 -1.42
C ARG A 65 23.79 -19.72 -2.35
N THR A 66 24.16 -19.14 -3.49
CA THR A 66 23.18 -18.62 -4.44
C THR A 66 22.30 -19.73 -5.01
N THR A 67 22.87 -20.89 -5.29
CA THR A 67 22.12 -22.08 -5.73
C THR A 67 21.13 -22.54 -4.67
N PHE A 68 21.54 -22.57 -3.40
CA PHE A 68 20.68 -22.91 -2.28
C PHE A 68 19.55 -21.88 -2.07
N GLU A 69 19.85 -20.58 -2.14
CA GLU A 69 18.84 -19.51 -2.05
C GLU A 69 17.79 -19.62 -3.15
N GLN A 70 18.21 -19.91 -4.38
CA GLN A 70 17.30 -20.12 -5.51
C GLN A 70 16.43 -21.36 -5.30
N ALA A 71 17.01 -22.48 -4.84
CA ALA A 71 16.27 -23.69 -4.53
C ALA A 71 15.29 -23.48 -3.37
N TYR A 72 15.68 -22.71 -2.35
CA TYR A 72 14.83 -22.35 -1.22
C TYR A 72 13.64 -21.50 -1.65
N ARG A 73 13.86 -20.48 -2.49
CA ARG A 73 12.76 -19.68 -3.06
C ARG A 73 11.83 -20.54 -3.90
N ALA A 74 12.36 -21.37 -4.79
CA ALA A 74 11.55 -22.28 -5.60
C ALA A 74 10.73 -23.27 -4.75
N TYR A 75 11.26 -23.73 -3.62
CA TYR A 75 10.54 -24.56 -2.67
C TYR A 75 9.42 -23.80 -1.96
N LEU A 76 9.68 -22.57 -1.51
CA LEU A 76 8.67 -21.70 -0.92
C LEU A 76 7.54 -21.37 -1.91
N ASP A 77 7.90 -21.07 -3.16
CA ASP A 77 6.94 -20.83 -4.24
C ASP A 77 6.08 -22.07 -4.51
N ALA A 78 6.68 -23.26 -4.53
CA ALA A 78 5.97 -24.52 -4.70
C ALA A 78 5.01 -24.83 -3.53
N LEU A 79 5.34 -24.41 -2.31
CA LEU A 79 4.48 -24.53 -1.14
C LEU A 79 3.49 -23.36 -1.01
N GLY A 80 3.58 -22.33 -1.86
CA GLY A 80 2.75 -21.13 -1.77
C GLY A 80 2.99 -20.29 -0.51
N VAL A 81 4.14 -20.44 0.14
CA VAL A 81 4.47 -19.76 1.40
C VAL A 81 5.36 -18.55 1.10
N VAL A 82 4.90 -17.36 1.47
CA VAL A 82 5.66 -16.11 1.28
C VAL A 82 6.69 -15.95 2.41
N PRO A 83 7.96 -15.61 2.11
CA PRO A 83 8.94 -15.26 3.13
C PRO A 83 8.43 -14.16 4.07
N LYS A 84 8.69 -14.30 5.38
CA LYS A 84 8.28 -13.32 6.40
C LYS A 84 8.75 -11.90 6.10
N SER A 85 9.92 -11.74 5.47
CA SER A 85 10.45 -10.43 5.05
C SER A 85 9.55 -9.73 4.03
N ASP A 86 9.00 -10.49 3.08
CA ASP A 86 8.16 -9.94 2.03
C ASP A 86 6.75 -9.67 2.55
N TYR A 87 6.28 -10.50 3.48
CA TYR A 87 5.06 -10.24 4.24
C TYR A 87 5.15 -8.94 5.05
N LEU A 88 6.27 -8.68 5.75
CA LEU A 88 6.46 -7.44 6.52
C LEU A 88 6.52 -6.20 5.60
N LYS A 89 7.23 -6.28 4.48
CA LYS A 89 7.23 -5.20 3.47
C LYS A 89 5.83 -4.95 2.91
N LEU A 90 5.09 -6.01 2.62
CA LEU A 90 3.71 -5.90 2.14
C LEU A 90 2.81 -5.28 3.21
N GLN A 91 3.01 -5.63 4.48
CA GLN A 91 2.29 -5.04 5.60
C GLN A 91 2.56 -3.54 5.75
N GLU A 92 3.82 -3.10 5.60
CA GLU A 92 4.19 -1.69 5.58
C GLU A 92 3.54 -0.96 4.39
N GLN A 93 3.61 -1.53 3.18
CA GLN A 93 2.97 -0.96 1.99
C GLN A 93 1.45 -0.86 2.15
N CYS A 94 0.80 -1.88 2.74
CA CYS A 94 -0.62 -1.85 3.05
C CYS A 94 -0.95 -0.76 4.07
N ALA A 95 -0.10 -0.55 5.09
CA ALA A 95 -0.28 0.52 6.06
C ALA A 95 -0.16 1.91 5.41
N GLU A 96 0.83 2.11 4.54
CA GLU A 96 0.99 3.36 3.78
C GLU A 96 -0.18 3.62 2.83
N LEU A 97 -0.63 2.60 2.10
CA LEU A 97 -1.77 2.70 1.19
C LEU A 97 -3.05 3.06 1.94
N ARG A 98 -3.30 2.43 3.10
CA ARG A 98 -4.44 2.79 3.95
C ARG A 98 -4.38 4.23 4.42
N ARG A 99 -3.19 4.75 4.77
CA ARG A 99 -3.01 6.17 5.14
C ARG A 99 -3.36 7.10 3.98
N LYS A 100 -2.86 6.79 2.77
CA LYS A 100 -3.16 7.56 1.55
C LYS A 100 -4.65 7.56 1.24
N VAL A 101 -5.33 6.41 1.38
CA VAL A 101 -6.80 6.32 1.18
C VAL A 101 -7.53 7.22 2.17
N GLN A 102 -7.17 7.20 3.46
CA GLN A 102 -7.79 8.08 4.45
C GLN A 102 -7.57 9.57 4.17
N GLU A 103 -6.36 9.96 3.75
CA GLU A 103 -6.04 11.34 3.35
C GLU A 103 -6.85 11.76 2.11
N GLN A 104 -6.97 10.87 1.12
CA GLN A 104 -7.77 11.11 -0.09
C GLN A 104 -9.27 11.21 0.22
N GLU A 105 -9.82 10.34 1.06
CA GLU A 105 -11.22 10.41 1.49
C GLU A 105 -11.51 11.68 2.30
N ALA A 106 -10.58 12.11 3.16
CA ALA A 106 -10.71 13.38 3.88
C ALA A 106 -10.72 14.57 2.92
N THR A 107 -9.90 14.52 1.86
CA THR A 107 -9.84 15.56 0.83
C THR A 107 -11.11 15.57 -0.02
N LEU A 108 -11.61 14.41 -0.45
CA LEU A 108 -12.88 14.27 -1.17
C LEU A 108 -14.05 14.80 -0.34
N ARG A 109 -14.12 14.50 0.96
CA ARG A 109 -15.16 15.05 1.85
C ARG A 109 -15.11 16.58 1.93
N LYS A 110 -13.91 17.17 2.03
CA LYS A 110 -13.75 18.63 2.02
C LYS A 110 -14.20 19.23 0.70
N LEU A 111 -13.76 18.66 -0.42
CA LEU A 111 -14.14 19.12 -1.76
C LEU A 111 -15.66 19.01 -1.98
N GLN A 112 -16.29 17.91 -1.54
CA GLN A 112 -17.75 17.76 -1.60
C GLN A 112 -18.47 18.81 -0.77
N LEU A 113 -17.96 19.14 0.42
CA LEU A 113 -18.53 20.19 1.27
C LEU A 113 -18.41 21.57 0.61
N GLU A 114 -17.25 21.87 0.02
CA GLU A 114 -17.01 23.12 -0.71
C GLU A 114 -17.91 23.24 -1.94
N LEU A 115 -18.07 22.15 -2.70
CA LEU A 115 -18.96 22.11 -3.86
C LEU A 115 -20.42 22.34 -3.45
N SER A 116 -20.86 21.69 -2.37
CA SER A 116 -22.21 21.85 -1.83
C SER A 116 -22.45 23.30 -1.37
N ARG A 117 -21.46 23.90 -0.70
CA ARG A 117 -21.52 25.30 -0.25
C ARG A 117 -21.54 26.28 -1.42
N SER A 118 -20.76 26.01 -2.48
CA SER A 118 -20.75 26.81 -3.70
C SER A 118 -22.08 26.74 -4.45
N GLN A 119 -22.67 25.54 -4.57
CA GLN A 119 -23.99 25.37 -5.18
C GLN A 119 -25.09 26.09 -4.41
N MET A 120 -25.06 26.06 -3.06
CA MET A 120 -25.99 26.83 -2.24
C MET A 120 -25.82 28.34 -2.46
N ALA A 121 -24.58 28.85 -2.44
CA ALA A 121 -24.30 30.26 -2.68
C ALA A 121 -24.78 30.73 -4.07
N GLN A 122 -24.63 29.88 -5.10
CA GLN A 122 -25.14 30.16 -6.43
C GLN A 122 -26.68 30.21 -6.48
N GLY A 123 -27.36 29.29 -5.78
CA GLY A 123 -28.81 29.30 -5.65
C GLY A 123 -29.36 30.52 -4.91
N ASP A 124 -28.65 31.00 -3.88
CA ASP A 124 -29.00 32.21 -3.14
C ASP A 124 -28.78 33.47 -3.97
N ALA A 125 -27.70 33.53 -4.76
CA ALA A 125 -27.45 34.64 -5.69
C ALA A 125 -28.56 34.75 -6.75
N VAL A 126 -28.97 33.62 -7.35
CA VAL A 126 -30.07 33.59 -8.33
C VAL A 126 -31.38 34.08 -7.72
N ARG A 127 -31.70 33.65 -6.49
CA ARG A 127 -32.89 34.16 -5.76
C ARG A 127 -32.81 35.66 -5.49
N GLY A 128 -31.63 36.17 -5.13
CA GLY A 128 -31.38 37.60 -4.96
C GLY A 128 -31.63 38.41 -6.24
N PHE A 129 -31.16 37.91 -7.39
CA PHE A 129 -31.43 38.53 -8.68
C PHE A 129 -32.91 38.50 -9.06
N GLN A 130 -33.61 37.39 -8.79
CA GLN A 130 -35.04 37.27 -9.05
C GLN A 130 -35.84 38.33 -8.28
N ASN A 131 -35.54 38.48 -6.97
CA ASN A 131 -36.17 39.50 -6.13
C ASN A 131 -35.86 40.92 -6.61
N LEU A 132 -34.63 41.19 -7.08
CA LEU A 132 -34.26 42.49 -7.64
C LEU A 132 -35.05 42.82 -8.91
N ILE A 133 -35.22 41.85 -9.81
CA ILE A 133 -36.03 41.99 -11.02
C ILE A 133 -37.48 42.29 -10.66
N ASP A 134 -38.06 41.57 -9.70
CA ASP A 134 -39.44 41.80 -9.25
C ASP A 134 -39.64 43.21 -8.67
N VAL A 135 -38.67 43.68 -7.85
CA VAL A 135 -38.68 45.05 -7.31
C VAL A 135 -38.57 46.07 -8.43
N GLN A 136 -37.67 45.86 -9.39
CA GLN A 136 -37.47 46.77 -10.51
C GLN A 136 -38.70 46.83 -11.43
N CYS A 137 -39.35 45.69 -11.70
CA CYS A 137 -40.61 45.62 -12.46
C CYS A 137 -41.74 46.36 -11.75
N ARG A 138 -41.85 46.26 -10.42
CA ARG A 138 -42.80 47.05 -9.63
C ARG A 138 -42.52 48.55 -9.74
N GLN A 139 -41.28 48.97 -9.51
CA GLN A 139 -40.90 50.38 -9.59
C GLN A 139 -41.11 50.97 -10.98
N PHE A 140 -40.82 50.20 -12.03
CA PHE A 140 -41.09 50.61 -13.41
C PHE A 140 -42.60 50.73 -13.68
N SER A 141 -43.40 49.80 -13.15
CA SER A 141 -44.86 49.85 -13.27
C SER A 141 -45.43 51.07 -12.54
N GLU A 142 -44.97 51.38 -11.34
CA GLU A 142 -45.36 52.57 -10.57
C GLU A 142 -44.97 53.86 -11.28
N LEU A 143 -43.76 53.93 -11.85
CA LEU A 143 -43.34 55.05 -12.68
C LEU A 143 -44.25 55.21 -13.90
N THR A 144 -44.52 54.12 -14.62
CA THR A 144 -45.37 54.14 -15.82
C THR A 144 -46.81 54.56 -15.47
N GLU A 145 -47.36 54.09 -14.36
CA GLU A 145 -48.66 54.53 -13.85
C GLU A 145 -48.64 56.01 -13.47
N SER A 146 -47.59 56.49 -12.80
CA SER A 146 -47.48 57.90 -12.44
C SER A 146 -47.40 58.81 -13.67
N PHE A 147 -46.64 58.42 -14.70
CA PHE A 147 -46.58 59.14 -15.97
C PHE A 147 -47.91 59.08 -16.74
N SER A 148 -48.57 57.92 -16.73
CA SER A 148 -49.91 57.77 -17.31
C SER A 148 -50.93 58.70 -16.65
N ARG A 149 -50.91 58.81 -15.31
CA ARG A 149 -51.76 59.74 -14.57
C ARG A 149 -51.43 61.21 -14.86
N LEU A 150 -50.15 61.54 -15.02
CA LEU A 150 -49.68 62.89 -15.38
C LEU A 150 -50.12 63.30 -16.79
N LEU A 151 -50.09 62.36 -17.74
CA LEU A 151 -50.52 62.58 -19.12
C LEU A 151 -52.04 62.51 -19.32
N ALA A 152 -52.76 61.82 -18.44
CA ALA A 152 -54.22 61.73 -18.46
C ALA A 152 -54.91 62.90 -17.70
N ALA A 153 -54.15 63.77 -17.03
CA ALA A 153 -54.69 64.97 -16.41
C ALA A 153 -55.09 66.00 -17.51
N PRO A 154 -56.32 66.56 -17.48
CA PRO A 154 -56.79 67.48 -18.51
C PRO A 154 -55.99 68.80 -18.49
N PRO A 155 -55.80 69.46 -19.65
CA PRO A 155 -55.08 70.72 -19.71
C PRO A 155 -55.88 71.82 -18.98
N THR A 156 -55.23 72.48 -18.01
CA THR A 156 -55.65 73.75 -17.41
C THR A 156 -55.21 74.93 -18.26
#